data_AF-A0AAW6KGQ8-F1
#
_entry.id   AF-A0AAW6KGQ8-F1
#
_cell.length_a   1.000
_cell.length_b   1.000
_cell.length_c   1.000
_cell.angle_alpha   90.00
_cell.angle_beta   90.00
_cell.angle_gamma   90.00
#
_symmetry.space_group_name_H-M   'P 1'
#
loop_
_entity.id
_entity.type
_entity.pdbx_description
1 polymer ?
#
loop_
_entity_poly.entity_id
_entity_poly.type
_entity_poly.pdbx_seq_one_letter_code
_entity_poly.pdbx_strand_id
1 'polypeptide(L)'
;RNITFCEKVAESEFETSMVNRAMCYYMKEHGIFQAEVEDVMDVYTKQCAIEMNSLDLAKIGSVFALNGKHPETGEQIIPKDIARICKTFMVTCGMYNASGEFAIKIGIPAKSGVSGGIMGLSPYRFGIGIFGPSLDEKGNSIAGIRLLELLSANYSLSIF
;
A
#
# COMPACT_ATOMS: atom_id res chain seq x y z
N ARG A 1 -7.50 13.61 13.38
CA ARG A 1 -6.03 13.70 13.59
C ARG A 1 -5.44 14.04 12.23
N ASN A 2 -4.46 14.95 12.15
CA ASN A 2 -3.82 15.24 10.87
C ASN A 2 -2.80 14.14 10.58
N ILE A 3 -2.82 13.60 9.36
CA ILE A 3 -1.81 12.64 8.89
C ILE A 3 -0.50 13.39 8.67
N THR A 4 0.59 12.84 9.18
CA THR A 4 1.95 13.35 9.03
C THR A 4 2.91 12.17 8.84
N PHE A 5 4.20 12.44 8.66
CA PHE A 5 5.24 11.41 8.66
C PHE A 5 6.01 11.38 9.99
N CYS A 6 6.61 10.23 10.28
CA CYS A 6 7.46 10.01 11.45
C CYS A 6 8.91 10.40 11.12
N GLU A 7 9.39 11.53 11.64
CA GLU A 7 10.76 12.02 11.39
C GLU A 7 11.84 10.98 11.71
N LYS A 8 11.72 10.29 12.85
CA LYS A 8 12.67 9.26 13.27
C LYS A 8 12.77 8.09 12.28
N VAL A 9 11.64 7.68 11.69
CA VAL A 9 11.63 6.61 10.68
C VAL A 9 12.23 7.12 9.37
N ALA A 10 11.87 8.34 8.95
CA ALA A 10 12.40 8.95 7.73
C ALA A 10 13.93 9.10 7.78
N GLU A 11 14.48 9.57 8.90
CA GLU A 11 15.93 9.70 9.12
C GLU A 11 16.61 8.32 9.09
N SER A 12 16.06 7.35 9.83
CA SER A 12 16.62 6.00 9.88
C SER A 12 16.62 5.32 8.50
N GLU A 13 15.57 5.48 7.70
CA GLU A 13 15.51 4.96 6.34
C GLU A 13 16.46 5.72 5.41
N PHE A 14 16.56 7.05 5.55
CA PHE A 14 17.44 7.88 4.73
C PHE A 14 18.91 7.53 4.91
N GLU A 15 19.36 7.27 6.14
CA GLU A 15 20.75 6.89 6.42
C GLU A 15 21.13 5.51 5.87
N THR A 16 20.19 4.58 5.77
CA THR A 16 20.47 3.15 5.51
C THR A 16 20.04 2.65 4.13
N SER A 17 19.35 3.46 3.33
CA SER A 17 18.76 3.08 2.02
C SER A 17 19.76 2.95 0.85
N MET A 18 20.81 2.15 1.00
CA MET A 18 21.87 1.99 -0.02
C MET A 18 21.36 1.33 -1.31
N VAL A 19 20.47 0.33 -1.21
CA VAL A 19 19.90 -0.35 -2.39
C VAL A 19 19.01 0.61 -3.18
N ASN A 20 18.21 1.44 -2.51
CA ASN A 20 17.37 2.44 -3.17
C ASN A 20 18.22 3.51 -3.87
N ARG A 21 19.33 3.96 -3.26
CA ARG A 21 20.29 4.86 -3.92
C ARG A 21 20.90 4.23 -5.17
N ALA A 22 21.33 2.97 -5.10
CA ALA A 22 21.86 2.27 -6.26
C ALA A 22 20.85 2.20 -7.41
N MET A 23 19.58 1.90 -7.10
CA MET A 23 18.50 1.94 -8.09
C MET A 23 18.27 3.34 -8.65
N CYS A 24 18.36 4.39 -7.83
CA CYS A 24 18.23 5.77 -8.27
C CYS A 24 19.34 6.17 -9.24
N TYR A 25 20.60 5.86 -8.94
CA TYR A 25 21.71 6.12 -9.87
C TYR A 25 21.54 5.34 -11.17
N TYR A 26 21.13 4.07 -11.10
CA TYR A 26 20.84 3.27 -12.29
C TYR A 26 19.74 3.90 -13.15
N MET A 27 18.63 4.33 -12.55
CA MET A 27 17.53 5.00 -13.24
C MET A 27 17.95 6.36 -13.83
N LYS A 28 18.79 7.13 -13.13
CA LYS A 28 19.32 8.42 -13.59
C LYS A 28 20.22 8.25 -14.81
N GLU A 29 21.12 7.26 -14.79
CA GLU A 29 21.98 6.92 -15.94
C GLU A 29 21.17 6.58 -17.20
N HIS A 30 20.03 5.90 -17.04
CA HIS A 30 19.13 5.56 -18.15
C HIS A 30 18.12 6.68 -18.49
N GLY A 31 18.26 7.86 -17.89
CA GLY A 31 17.42 9.02 -18.19
C GLY A 31 15.95 8.89 -17.74
N ILE A 32 15.63 7.98 -16.82
CA ILE A 32 14.26 7.80 -16.29
C ILE A 32 13.80 9.03 -15.50
N PHE A 33 14.72 9.69 -14.81
CA PHE A 33 14.51 11.00 -14.19
C PHE A 33 15.82 11.80 -14.15
N GLN A 34 15.73 13.11 -13.91
CA GLN A 34 16.86 14.04 -13.96
C GLN A 34 17.20 14.70 -12.60
N ALA A 35 16.34 14.57 -11.60
CA ALA A 35 16.53 15.13 -10.27
C ALA A 35 17.78 14.57 -9.56
N GLU A 36 18.25 15.26 -8.52
CA GLU A 36 19.34 14.77 -7.68
C GLU A 36 18.90 13.57 -6.84
N VAL A 37 19.78 12.57 -6.72
CA VAL A 37 19.44 11.29 -6.07
C VAL A 37 19.08 11.51 -4.62
N GLU A 38 19.80 12.37 -3.90
CA GLU A 38 19.51 12.64 -2.48
C GLU A 38 18.18 13.39 -2.29
N ASP A 39 17.78 14.26 -3.21
CA ASP A 39 16.47 14.94 -3.15
C ASP A 39 15.32 13.94 -3.37
N VAL A 40 15.49 13.01 -4.32
CA VAL A 40 14.53 11.92 -4.56
C VAL A 40 14.44 11.01 -3.34
N MET A 41 15.58 10.67 -2.74
CA MET A 41 15.65 9.84 -1.54
C MET A 41 14.98 10.51 -0.34
N ASP A 42 15.18 11.82 -0.13
CA ASP A 42 14.56 12.57 0.97
C ASP A 42 13.02 12.54 0.86
N VAL A 43 12.48 12.77 -0.34
CA VAL A 43 11.02 12.69 -0.57
C VAL A 43 10.52 11.25 -0.39
N TYR A 44 11.24 10.27 -0.93
CA TYR A 44 10.84 8.86 -0.89
C TYR A 44 10.79 8.31 0.54
N THR A 45 11.80 8.59 1.39
CA THR A 45 11.82 8.11 2.78
C THR A 45 10.77 8.82 3.64
N LYS A 46 10.54 10.13 3.43
CA LYS A 46 9.42 10.84 4.07
C LYS A 46 8.07 10.28 3.65
N GLN A 47 7.91 9.89 2.39
CA GLN A 47 6.68 9.22 1.91
C GLN A 47 6.46 7.86 2.59
N CYS A 48 7.51 7.03 2.70
CA CYS A 48 7.44 5.75 3.42
C CYS A 48 7.17 5.91 4.91
N ALA A 49 7.62 7.01 5.51
CA ALA A 49 7.43 7.33 6.92
C ALA A 49 6.06 7.94 7.25
N ILE A 50 5.15 8.14 6.28
CA ILE A 50 3.78 8.60 6.56
C ILE A 50 3.10 7.61 7.51
N GLU A 51 2.63 8.12 8.65
CA GLU A 51 2.02 7.30 9.70
C GLU A 51 0.53 7.63 9.87
N MET A 52 -0.25 6.58 10.10
CA MET A 52 -1.69 6.66 10.33
C MET A 52 -2.17 5.40 11.05
N ASN A 53 -3.40 5.41 11.56
CA ASN A 53 -3.99 4.21 12.16
C ASN A 53 -4.72 3.34 11.10
N SER A 54 -5.18 2.15 11.51
CA SER A 54 -5.88 1.21 10.64
C SER A 54 -7.18 1.78 10.05
N LEU A 55 -7.89 2.64 10.78
CA LEU A 55 -9.13 3.27 10.32
C LEU A 55 -8.83 4.27 9.19
N ASP A 56 -7.78 5.08 9.32
CA ASP A 56 -7.35 6.00 8.28
C ASP A 56 -6.96 5.23 7.00
N LEU A 57 -6.21 4.13 7.15
CA LEU A 57 -5.85 3.25 6.02
C LEU A 57 -7.09 2.62 5.36
N ALA A 58 -8.09 2.21 6.16
CA ALA A 58 -9.36 1.67 5.65
C ALA A 58 -10.18 2.73 4.88
N LYS A 59 -10.14 3.99 5.31
CA LYS A 59 -10.78 5.11 4.59
C LYS A 59 -10.13 5.31 3.22
N ILE A 60 -8.80 5.24 3.12
CA ILE A 60 -8.09 5.28 1.83
C ILE A 60 -8.54 4.11 0.94
N GLY A 61 -8.56 2.89 1.48
CA GLY A 61 -9.07 1.72 0.76
C GLY A 61 -10.52 1.91 0.26
N SER A 62 -11.35 2.60 1.04
CA SER A 62 -12.75 2.87 0.69
C SER A 62 -12.88 3.82 -0.50
N VAL A 63 -11.99 4.81 -0.61
CA VAL A 63 -11.93 5.68 -1.79
C VAL A 63 -11.66 4.85 -3.06
N PHE A 64 -10.72 3.91 -3.01
CA PHE A 64 -10.47 3.00 -4.14
C PHE A 64 -11.63 2.01 -4.39
N ALA A 65 -12.27 1.51 -3.34
CA ALA A 65 -13.46 0.65 -3.43
C ALA A 65 -14.59 1.36 -4.19
N LEU A 66 -14.75 2.67 -3.97
CA LEU A 66 -15.75 3.54 -4.59
C LEU A 66 -15.25 4.25 -5.85
N ASN A 67 -14.25 3.68 -6.54
CA ASN A 67 -13.71 4.20 -7.80
C ASN A 67 -13.23 5.66 -7.71
N GLY A 68 -12.56 5.99 -6.60
CA GLY A 68 -11.93 7.28 -6.36
C GLY A 68 -12.83 8.33 -5.72
N LYS A 69 -14.05 7.96 -5.30
CA LYS A 69 -14.97 8.86 -4.61
C LYS A 69 -14.78 8.84 -3.10
N HIS A 70 -14.92 10.00 -2.47
CA HIS A 70 -15.02 10.12 -1.02
C HIS A 70 -16.26 9.36 -0.53
N PRO A 71 -16.15 8.46 0.46
CA PRO A 71 -17.27 7.61 0.88
C PRO A 71 -18.45 8.40 1.49
N GLU A 72 -18.17 9.49 2.20
CA GLU A 72 -19.22 10.29 2.86
C GLU A 72 -19.78 11.41 1.96
N THR A 73 -18.93 12.20 1.31
CA THR A 73 -19.35 13.37 0.50
C THR A 73 -19.70 13.02 -0.95
N GLY A 74 -19.25 11.87 -1.46
CA GLY A 74 -19.42 11.50 -2.87
C GLY A 74 -18.51 12.27 -3.85
N GLU A 75 -17.67 13.16 -3.36
CA GLU A 75 -16.70 13.94 -4.14
C GLU A 75 -15.69 13.04 -4.87
N GLN A 76 -15.35 13.36 -6.11
CA GLN A 76 -14.36 12.60 -6.87
C GLN A 76 -12.92 13.05 -6.51
N ILE A 77 -12.26 12.34 -5.60
CA ILE A 77 -10.89 12.64 -5.15
C ILE A 77 -9.85 12.14 -6.17
N ILE A 78 -10.03 10.93 -6.68
CA ILE A 78 -9.12 10.29 -7.65
C ILE A 78 -9.92 10.00 -8.91
N PRO A 79 -9.49 10.35 -10.12
CA PRO A 79 -10.23 9.99 -11.34
C PRO A 79 -10.49 8.48 -11.41
N LYS A 80 -11.70 8.09 -11.85
CA LYS A 80 -12.15 6.70 -11.90
C LYS A 80 -11.15 5.76 -12.58
N ASP A 81 -10.57 6.18 -13.69
CA ASP A 81 -9.62 5.37 -14.45
C ASP A 81 -8.29 5.16 -13.70
N ILE A 82 -7.83 6.17 -12.94
CA ILE A 82 -6.64 6.07 -12.10
C ILE A 82 -6.92 5.12 -10.91
N ALA A 83 -8.08 5.25 -10.27
CA ALA A 83 -8.48 4.33 -9.20
C ALA A 83 -8.56 2.87 -9.69
N ARG A 84 -9.00 2.65 -10.94
CA ARG A 84 -8.99 1.33 -11.58
C ARG A 84 -7.56 0.82 -11.81
N ILE A 85 -6.66 1.64 -12.34
CA ILE A 85 -5.25 1.27 -12.56
C ILE A 85 -4.58 0.88 -11.25
N CYS A 86 -4.76 1.67 -10.18
CA CYS A 86 -4.22 1.35 -8.87
C CYS A 86 -4.72 -0.02 -8.36
N LYS A 87 -6.03 -0.31 -8.50
CA LYS A 87 -6.60 -1.62 -8.12
C LYS A 87 -6.02 -2.77 -8.92
N THR A 88 -5.71 -2.58 -10.20
CA THR A 88 -5.04 -3.61 -11.00
C THR A 88 -3.67 -3.96 -10.40
N PHE A 89 -2.85 -2.96 -10.07
CA PHE A 89 -1.55 -3.21 -9.41
C PHE A 89 -1.69 -3.84 -8.03
N MET A 90 -2.70 -3.43 -7.25
CA MET A 90 -3.01 -4.06 -5.96
C MET A 90 -3.31 -5.56 -6.10
N VAL A 91 -3.93 -5.99 -7.21
CA VAL A 91 -4.18 -7.42 -7.48
C VAL A 91 -2.91 -8.11 -7.99
N THR A 92 -2.22 -7.52 -8.97
CA THR A 92 -1.16 -8.23 -9.70
C THR A 92 0.19 -8.25 -8.99
N CYS A 93 0.51 -7.20 -8.21
CA CYS A 93 1.81 -7.03 -7.57
C CYS A 93 1.74 -6.30 -6.21
N GLY A 94 0.57 -6.32 -5.56
CA GLY A 94 0.35 -5.59 -4.31
C GLY A 94 1.01 -6.19 -3.06
N MET A 95 1.21 -7.50 -3.06
CA MET A 95 1.60 -8.29 -1.88
C MET A 95 3.02 -8.86 -2.00
N TYR A 96 3.97 -8.01 -2.39
CA TYR A 96 5.35 -8.39 -2.72
C TYR A 96 5.37 -9.60 -3.69
N ASN A 97 6.23 -10.57 -3.42
CA ASN A 97 6.39 -11.80 -4.20
C ASN A 97 5.25 -12.83 -3.97
N ALA A 98 4.23 -12.48 -3.18
CA ALA A 98 3.12 -13.38 -2.81
C ALA A 98 1.77 -12.98 -3.44
N SER A 99 1.74 -12.04 -4.39
CA SER A 99 0.48 -11.52 -4.97
C SER A 99 -0.40 -12.61 -5.61
N GLY A 100 0.20 -13.59 -6.31
CA GLY A 100 -0.56 -14.71 -6.87
C GLY A 100 -1.16 -15.64 -5.81
N GLU A 101 -0.39 -15.97 -4.76
CA GLU A 101 -0.87 -16.78 -3.63
C GLU A 101 -1.99 -16.06 -2.87
N PHE A 102 -1.85 -14.75 -2.67
CA PHE A 102 -2.86 -13.90 -2.06
C PHE A 102 -4.15 -13.86 -2.87
N ALA A 103 -4.07 -13.75 -4.21
CA ALA A 103 -5.24 -13.76 -5.08
C ALA A 103 -6.00 -15.10 -5.00
N ILE A 104 -5.29 -16.24 -4.89
CA ILE A 104 -5.91 -17.56 -4.76
C ILE A 104 -6.61 -17.73 -3.41
N LYS A 105 -5.97 -17.28 -2.32
CA LYS A 105 -6.47 -17.52 -0.94
C LYS A 105 -7.50 -16.51 -0.48
N ILE A 106 -7.36 -15.25 -0.89
CA ILE A 106 -8.13 -14.12 -0.35
C ILE A 106 -8.92 -13.43 -1.46
N GLY A 107 -8.30 -13.20 -2.63
CA GLY A 107 -9.02 -12.75 -3.83
C GLY A 107 -9.49 -11.29 -3.82
N ILE A 108 -8.83 -10.40 -3.08
CA ILE A 108 -9.16 -8.96 -3.08
C ILE A 108 -7.99 -8.11 -3.58
N PRO A 109 -8.21 -6.89 -4.10
CA PRO A 109 -7.13 -5.92 -4.29
C PRO A 109 -6.53 -5.52 -2.93
N ALA A 110 -5.22 -5.65 -2.77
CA ALA A 110 -4.52 -5.23 -1.56
C ALA A 110 -3.12 -4.66 -1.82
N LYS A 111 -2.54 -3.94 -0.86
CA LYS A 111 -1.14 -3.52 -0.84
C LYS A 111 -0.59 -3.70 0.57
N SER A 112 0.55 -4.39 0.69
CA SER A 112 1.28 -4.53 1.96
C SER A 112 2.49 -3.59 2.08
N GLY A 113 2.95 -3.38 3.30
CA GLY A 113 4.21 -2.72 3.62
C GLY A 113 4.96 -3.45 4.74
N VAL A 114 6.29 -3.36 4.75
CA VAL A 114 7.17 -3.97 5.77
C VAL A 114 6.96 -3.43 7.19
N SER A 115 6.23 -2.34 7.37
CA SER A 115 5.76 -1.90 8.70
C SER A 115 4.68 -2.82 9.29
N GLY A 116 4.20 -3.81 8.52
CA GLY A 116 3.08 -4.68 8.88
C GLY A 116 1.72 -4.13 8.46
N GLY A 117 1.69 -3.02 7.73
CA GLY A 117 0.47 -2.45 7.15
C GLY A 117 -0.06 -3.27 5.97
N ILE A 118 -1.36 -3.52 5.92
CA ILE A 118 -2.06 -4.02 4.74
C ILE A 118 -3.29 -3.14 4.48
N MET A 119 -3.33 -2.51 3.32
CA MET A 119 -4.54 -1.89 2.79
C MET A 119 -5.22 -2.89 1.85
N GLY A 120 -6.49 -3.20 2.09
CA GLY A 120 -7.31 -4.02 1.22
C GLY A 120 -8.60 -3.29 0.84
N LEU A 121 -9.35 -3.84 -0.11
CA LEU A 121 -10.70 -3.34 -0.42
C LEU A 121 -11.58 -4.43 -1.02
N SER A 122 -12.88 -4.32 -0.79
CA SER A 122 -13.90 -5.04 -1.53
C SER A 122 -14.57 -4.06 -2.50
N PRO A 123 -14.46 -4.26 -3.83
CA PRO A 123 -15.00 -3.32 -4.81
C PRO A 123 -16.47 -3.00 -4.56
N TYR A 124 -16.83 -1.72 -4.65
CA TYR A 124 -18.18 -1.21 -4.42
C TYR A 124 -18.75 -1.41 -3.01
N ARG A 125 -17.93 -1.86 -2.03
CA ARG A 125 -18.39 -2.11 -0.66
C ARG A 125 -17.63 -1.25 0.35
N PHE A 126 -16.39 -1.59 0.67
CA PHE A 126 -15.62 -0.92 1.72
C PHE A 126 -14.11 -1.14 1.56
N GLY A 127 -13.32 -0.29 2.21
CA GLY A 127 -11.89 -0.49 2.41
C GLY A 127 -11.57 -1.22 3.71
N ILE A 128 -10.38 -1.81 3.75
CA ILE A 128 -9.85 -2.57 4.88
C ILE A 128 -8.46 -2.00 5.19
N GLY A 129 -8.18 -1.72 6.45
CA GLY A 129 -6.87 -1.29 6.93
C GLY A 129 -6.44 -2.17 8.10
N ILE A 130 -5.26 -2.76 8.00
CA ILE A 130 -4.72 -3.68 8.99
C ILE A 130 -3.29 -3.26 9.31
N PHE A 131 -2.91 -3.34 10.59
CA PHE A 131 -1.52 -3.26 11.02
C PHE A 131 -1.20 -4.45 11.91
N GLY A 132 -0.20 -5.24 11.52
CA GLY A 132 0.32 -6.36 12.29
C GLY A 132 1.83 -6.46 12.10
N PRO A 133 2.66 -5.97 13.05
CA PRO A 133 4.11 -5.81 12.85
C PRO A 133 4.90 -7.11 12.62
N SER A 134 4.38 -8.26 13.05
CA SER A 134 5.04 -9.55 12.84
C SER A 134 4.90 -9.99 11.37
N LEU A 135 6.03 -10.08 10.67
CA LEU A 135 6.08 -10.44 9.26
C LEU A 135 6.50 -11.90 9.03
N ASP A 136 6.01 -12.48 7.93
CA ASP A 136 6.53 -13.74 7.38
C ASP A 136 7.85 -13.53 6.63
N GLU A 137 8.45 -14.62 6.16
CA GLU A 137 9.69 -14.59 5.37
C GLU A 137 9.57 -13.81 4.04
N LYS A 138 8.35 -13.50 3.59
CA LYS A 138 8.06 -12.75 2.36
C LYS A 138 7.78 -11.27 2.64
N GLY A 139 7.86 -10.82 3.90
CA GLY A 139 7.65 -9.44 4.30
C GLY A 139 6.19 -9.02 4.47
N ASN A 140 5.25 -9.97 4.56
CA ASN A 140 3.83 -9.70 4.78
C ASN A 140 3.42 -9.95 6.23
N SER A 141 2.45 -9.18 6.74
CA SER A 141 1.94 -9.34 8.11
C SER A 141 1.28 -10.72 8.32
N ILE A 142 1.82 -11.55 9.23
CA ILE A 142 1.32 -12.90 9.51
C ILE A 142 -0.14 -12.84 10.00
N ALA A 143 -0.39 -12.03 11.02
CA ALA A 143 -1.72 -11.89 11.60
C ALA A 143 -2.68 -11.21 10.61
N GLY A 144 -2.18 -10.24 9.82
CA GLY A 144 -3.00 -9.53 8.86
C GLY A 144 -3.47 -10.40 7.70
N ILE A 145 -2.60 -11.25 7.16
CA ILE A 145 -2.97 -12.23 6.13
C ILE A 145 -4.01 -13.21 6.67
N ARG A 146 -3.80 -13.78 7.86
CA ARG A 146 -4.77 -14.71 8.46
C ARG A 146 -6.14 -14.06 8.70
N LEU A 147 -6.16 -12.81 9.17
CA LEU A 147 -7.40 -12.07 9.33
C LEU A 147 -8.13 -11.89 7.98
N LEU A 148 -7.40 -11.57 6.91
CA LEU A 148 -7.98 -11.41 5.58
C LEU A 148 -8.51 -12.72 4.99
N GLU A 149 -7.83 -13.86 5.23
CA GLU A 149 -8.34 -15.18 4.85
C GLU A 149 -9.69 -15.46 5.52
N LEU A 150 -9.79 -15.21 6.84
CA LEU A 150 -11.04 -15.39 7.59
C LEU A 150 -12.15 -14.44 7.12
N LEU A 151 -11.82 -13.16 6.89
CA LEU A 151 -12.78 -12.18 6.39
C LEU A 151 -13.28 -12.56 4.99
N SER A 152 -12.37 -12.98 4.09
CA SER A 152 -12.76 -13.37 2.73
C SER A 152 -13.67 -14.59 2.72
N ALA A 153 -13.33 -15.61 3.52
CA ALA A 153 -14.15 -16.81 3.67
C ALA A 153 -15.54 -16.52 4.25
N ASN A 154 -15.62 -15.69 5.30
CA ASN A 154 -16.88 -15.40 6.00
C ASN A 154 -17.80 -14.45 5.23
N TYR A 155 -17.25 -13.53 4.43
CA TYR A 155 -18.02 -12.48 3.76
C TYR A 155 -18.03 -12.58 2.23
N SER A 156 -17.46 -13.66 1.68
CA SER A 156 -17.33 -13.90 0.23
C SER A 156 -16.74 -12.68 -0.48
N LEU A 157 -15.53 -12.28 -0.07
CA LEU A 157 -14.93 -11.02 -0.54
C LEU A 157 -14.19 -11.16 -1.88
N SER A 158 -13.87 -12.39 -2.30
CA SER A 158 -13.17 -12.65 -3.56
C SER A 158 -13.86 -11.97 -4.74
N ILE A 159 -13.06 -11.35 -5.60
CA ILE A 159 -13.51 -10.78 -6.88
C ILE A 159 -13.39 -11.78 -8.05
N PHE A 160 -12.88 -12.97 -7.77
CA PHE A 160 -12.73 -14.11 -8.66
C PHE A 160 -13.71 -15.21 -8.30
#